data_AF-A0A963H9M2-F1
#
_entry.id   AF-A0A963H9M2-F1
#
_cell.length_a   1.000
_cell.length_b   1.000
_cell.length_c   1.000
_cell.angle_alpha   90.00
_cell.angle_beta   90.00
_cell.angle_gamma   90.00
#
_symmetry.space_group_name_H-M   'P 1'
#
loop_
_entity.id
_entity.type
_entity.pdbx_description
1 polymer ?
#
loop_
_entity_poly.entity_id
_entity_poly.type
_entity_poly.pdbx_seq_one_letter_code
_entity_poly.pdbx_strand_id
1 'polypeptide(L)' 'MIALGVLLHLAVGFAGLYFGGNFLDYFVLDADPVTGQHRGIFWIELGVAFTVCGVLLKIFYLFAQRGQDQG' A
#
# COMPACT_ATOMS: atom_id res chain seq x y z
N MET A 1 -11.22 -1.67 -0.78
CA MET A 1 -10.09 -1.89 0.16
C MET A 1 -8.80 -2.24 -0.58
N ILE A 2 -8.77 -3.31 -1.40
CA ILE A 2 -7.55 -3.75 -2.13
C ILE A 2 -6.96 -2.63 -3.03
N ALA A 3 -7.79 -1.91 -3.78
CA ALA A 3 -7.32 -0.84 -4.65
C ALA A 3 -6.65 0.33 -3.90
N LEU A 4 -6.98 0.56 -2.63
CA LEU A 4 -6.42 1.67 -1.84
C LEU A 4 -4.93 1.45 -1.56
N GLY A 5 -4.52 0.23 -1.20
CA GLY A 5 -3.11 -0.08 -0.95
C GLY A 5 -2.26 -0.04 -2.22
N VAL A 6 -2.84 -0.42 -3.37
CA VAL A 6 -2.22 -0.27 -4.69
C VAL A 6 -2.07 1.20 -5.08
N LEU A 7 -3.11 2.02 -4.86
CA LEU A 7 -3.04 3.47 -5.10
C LEU A 7 -1.99 4.14 -4.23
N LEU A 8 -1.84 3.73 -2.97
CA LEU A 8 -0.77 4.19 -2.08
C LEU A 8 0.63 3.86 -2.62
N HIS A 9 0.84 2.63 -3.11
CA HIS A 9 2.11 2.25 -3.74
C HIS A 9 2.44 3.12 -4.95
N LEU A 10 1.45 3.35 -5.82
CA LEU A 10 1.63 4.20 -6.99
C LEU A 10 1.89 5.65 -6.58
N ALA A 11 1.16 6.19 -5.60
CA ALA A 11 1.35 7.55 -5.12
C ALA A 11 2.78 7.78 -4.57
N VAL A 12 3.30 6.86 -3.76
CA VAL A 12 4.67 6.95 -3.24
C VAL A 12 5.71 6.83 -4.36
N GLY A 13 5.50 5.93 -5.31
CA GLY A 13 6.39 5.77 -6.46
C GLY A 13 6.39 6.99 -7.40
N PHE A 14 5.24 7.59 -7.65
CA PHE A 14 5.12 8.85 -8.41
C PHE A 14 5.71 10.04 -7.66
N ALA A 15 5.62 10.09 -6.33
CA ALA A 15 6.30 11.12 -5.55
C ALA A 15 7.82 11.05 -5.74
N GLY A 16 8.43 9.85 -5.71
CA GLY A 16 9.86 9.66 -6.00
C GLY A 16 10.27 10.17 -7.38
N LEU A 17 9.48 9.86 -8.41
CA LEU A 17 9.69 10.38 -9.77
C LEU A 17 9.55 11.91 -9.86
N TYR A 18 8.58 12.50 -9.15
CA TYR A 18 8.35 13.94 -9.14
C TYR A 18 9.51 14.72 -8.53
N PHE A 19 10.13 14.18 -7.48
CA PHE A 19 11.31 14.77 -6.85
C PHE A 19 12.63 14.47 -7.60
N GLY A 20 12.56 13.87 -8.79
CA GLY A 20 13.71 13.61 -9.65
C GLY A 20 14.51 12.35 -9.32
N GLY A 21 13.99 11.49 -8.44
CA GLY A 21 14.53 10.16 -8.18
C GLY A 21 13.90 9.08 -9.07
N ASN A 22 14.26 7.83 -8.80
CA ASN A 22 13.62 6.68 -9.46
C ASN A 22 12.25 6.35 -8.85
N PHE A 23 11.50 5.44 -9.50
CA PHE A 23 10.28 4.91 -8.90
C PHE A 23 10.60 4.20 -7.57
N LEU A 24 9.90 4.59 -6.50
CA LEU A 24 10.16 4.17 -5.10
C LEU A 24 11.52 4.62 -4.55
N ASP A 25 12.10 5.68 -5.11
CA ASP A 25 13.26 6.32 -4.52
C ASP A 25 12.84 7.20 -3.34
N TYR A 26 13.06 6.69 -2.12
CA TYR A 26 12.65 7.36 -0.89
C TYR A 26 13.67 8.41 -0.43
N PHE A 27 14.89 8.43 -0.97
CA PHE A 27 15.93 9.36 -0.55
C PHE A 27 15.62 10.80 -0.95
N VAL A 28 14.86 10.97 -2.04
CA VAL A 28 14.46 12.27 -2.59
C VAL A 28 13.16 12.81 -1.98
N LEU A 29 12.52 12.07 -1.07
CA LEU A 29 11.24 12.47 -0.47
C LEU A 29 11.36 13.57 0.58
N ASP A 30 12.57 13.95 1.00
CA ASP A 30 12.82 15.07 1.92
C ASP A 30 14.27 15.58 1.81
N ALA A 31 14.54 16.72 2.44
CA ALA A 31 15.85 17.36 2.48
C ALA A 31 16.90 16.51 3.22
N ASP A 32 16.48 15.74 4.24
CA ASP A 32 17.32 14.72 4.85
C ASP A 32 17.02 13.32 4.25
N PRO A 33 17.96 12.71 3.52
CA PRO A 33 17.74 11.44 2.83
C PRO A 33 17.37 10.29 3.77
N VAL A 34 17.86 10.31 5.02
CA VAL A 34 17.58 9.26 6.02
C VAL A 34 16.12 9.34 6.48
N THR A 35 15.65 10.55 6.76
CA THR A 35 14.24 10.76 7.11
C THR A 35 13.32 10.45 5.91
N GLY A 36 13.74 10.77 4.68
CA GLY A 36 13.06 10.43 3.42
C GLY A 36 12.82 8.92 3.30
N GLN A 37 13.89 8.14 3.49
CA GLN A 37 13.87 6.67 3.54
C GLN A 37 12.85 6.12 4.54
N HIS A 38 12.90 6.57 5.79
CA HIS A 38 12.01 6.05 6.82
C HIS A 38 10.53 6.31 6.52
N ARG A 39 10.18 7.50 6.02
CA ARG A 39 8.81 7.81 5.64
C ARG A 39 8.36 7.01 4.42
N GLY A 40 9.23 6.87 3.42
CA GLY A 40 8.93 6.09 2.22
C GLY A 40 8.61 4.63 2.53
N ILE A 41 9.44 4.00 3.37
CA ILE A 41 9.23 2.62 3.83
C ILE A 41 7.92 2.50 4.60
N PHE A 42 7.66 3.42 5.55
CA PHE A 42 6.43 3.40 6.35
C PHE A 42 5.16 3.45 5.48
N TRP A 43 5.13 4.31 4.45
CA TRP A 43 3.97 4.40 3.54
C TRP A 43 3.73 3.13 2.73
N ILE A 44 4.81 2.45 2.33
CA ILE A 44 4.72 1.19 1.59
C ILE A 44 4.25 0.06 2.51
N GLU A 45 4.82 -0.05 3.71
CA GLU A 45 4.37 -1.02 4.72
C GLU A 45 2.88 -0.85 5.03
N LEU A 46 2.43 0.39 5.20
CA LEU A 46 1.02 0.70 5.39
C LEU A 46 0.16 0.27 4.19
N GLY A 47 0.61 0.56 2.97
CA GLY A 47 -0.06 0.14 1.74
C GLY A 47 -0.19 -1.39 1.61
N VAL A 48 0.87 -2.12 1.98
CA VAL A 48 0.85 -3.59 2.02
C VAL A 48 -0.15 -4.08 3.07
N ALA A 49 -0.13 -3.52 4.28
CA ALA A 49 -1.05 -3.88 5.36
C ALA A 49 -2.53 -3.72 4.95
N PHE A 50 -2.89 -2.61 4.31
CA PHE A 50 -4.25 -2.40 3.79
C PHE A 50 -4.66 -3.41 2.71
N THR A 51 -3.73 -3.74 1.81
CA THR A 51 -3.98 -4.71 0.74
C THR A 51 -4.21 -6.11 1.32
N VAL A 52 -3.31 -6.57 2.18
CA VAL A 52 -3.37 -7.89 2.80
C VAL A 52 -4.64 -8.02 3.67
N CYS A 53 -4.92 -7.04 4.53
CA CYS A 53 -6.14 -7.03 5.35
C CYS A 53 -7.40 -7.09 4.47
N GLY A 54 -7.45 -6.29 3.41
CA GLY A 54 -8.57 -6.29 2.47
C GLY A 54 -8.77 -7.62 1.73
N VAL A 55 -7.68 -8.29 1.33
CA VAL A 55 -7.74 -9.62 0.70
C VAL A 55 -8.26 -10.66 1.69
N LEU A 56 -7.73 -10.68 2.92
CA LEU A 56 -8.13 -11.65 3.95
C LEU A 56 -9.62 -11.50 4.31
N LEU A 57 -10.10 -10.26 4.50
CA LEU A 57 -11.51 -9.99 4.72
C LEU A 57 -12.38 -10.45 3.54
N LYS A 58 -11.95 -10.19 2.31
CA LYS A 58 -12.68 -10.62 1.11
C LYS A 58 -12.80 -12.15 1.05
N ILE A 59 -11.72 -12.86 1.35
CA ILE A 59 -11.70 -14.32 1.43
C ILE A 59 -12.66 -14.80 2.52
N PHE A 60 -12.58 -14.23 3.72
CA PHE A 60 -13.45 -14.57 4.84
C PHE A 60 -14.94 -14.41 4.48
N TYR A 61 -15.34 -13.26 3.94
CA TYR A 61 -16.74 -13.02 3.56
C TYR A 61 -17.22 -13.94 2.44
N LEU A 62 -16.36 -14.28 1.48
CA LEU A 62 -16.70 -15.22 0.41
C LEU A 62 -17.06 -16.60 0.97
N PHE A 63 -16.33 -17.08 1.98
CA PHE A 63 -16.63 -18.35 2.64
C PHE A 63 -17.81 -18.25 3.60
N ALA A 64 -17.93 -17.16 4.35
CA ALA A 64 -19.05 -16.93 5.26
C ALA A 64 -20.39 -16.85 4.52
N GLN A 65 -20.44 -16.22 3.34
CA GLN A 65 -21.65 -16.18 2.50
C GLN A 65 -22.01 -17.55 1.91
N ARG A 66 -21.03 -18.37 1.51
CA ARG A 66 -21.29 -19.72 1.00
C ARG A 66 -22.00 -20.64 2.01
N GLY A 67 -21.90 -20.37 3.31
CA GLY A 67 -22.62 -21.10 4.34
C GLY A 67 -24.09 -20.69 4.50
N GLN A 68 -24.52 -19.55 3.96
CA GLN A 68 -25.89 -19.03 4.09
C GLN A 68 -26.77 -19.34 2.88
N ASP A 69 -26.18 -19.71 1.73
CA ASP A 69 -26.89 -20.00 0.47
C ASP A 69 -27.42 -21.45 0.38
N GLN A 70 -27.31 -22.23 1.47
CA GLN A 70 -27.84 -23.61 1.60
C GLN A 70 -28.98 -23.72 2.64
N GLY A 71 -29.75 -22.64 2.83
CA GLY A 71 -30.96 -22.60 3.68
C GLY A 71 -32.24 -22.56 2.86
#